data_AF-A0A0C2GW89-F1
#
_entry.id   AF-A0A0C2GW89-F1
#
_cell.length_a   1.000
_cell.length_b   1.000
_cell.length_c   1.000
_cell.angle_alpha   90.00
_cell.angle_beta   90.00
_cell.angle_gamma   90.00
#
_symmetry.space_group_name_H-M   'P 1'
#
loop_
_entity.id
_entity.type
_entity.pdbx_description
1 polymer ?
#
loop_
_entity_poly.entity_id
_entity_poly.type
_entity_poly.pdbx_seq_one_letter_code
_entity_poly.pdbx_strand_id
1 'polypeptide(L)' 'MKSLRPGTMTGKKNCTTPDGIVIVLQNGTVWINHRLSVKSPCNLDLRQFPFDVQSCILILESYSHNAEEV' A
#
# COMPACT_ATOMS: atom_id res chain seq x y z
N MET A 1 9.05 -18.98 -5.61
CA MET A 1 10.00 -17.86 -5.83
C MET A 1 9.37 -16.60 -5.24
N LYS A 2 9.55 -16.35 -3.94
CA LYS A 2 8.94 -15.19 -3.25
C LYS A 2 9.77 -13.94 -3.60
N SER A 3 9.40 -13.26 -4.68
CA SER A 3 10.01 -11.98 -5.04
C SER A 3 9.41 -10.90 -4.16
N LEU A 4 10.22 -10.30 -3.29
CA LEU A 4 9.89 -9.03 -2.66
C LEU A 4 9.77 -7.96 -3.75
N ARG A 5 8.59 -7.35 -3.94
CA ARG A 5 8.51 -6.08 -4.66
C ARG A 5 8.82 -4.92 -3.70
N PRO A 6 9.77 -4.02 -4.03
CA PRO A 6 10.10 -2.88 -3.19
C PRO A 6 9.05 -1.79 -3.32
N GLY A 7 7.96 -1.93 -2.55
CA GLY A 7 7.12 -0.82 -2.12
C GLY A 7 7.48 -0.48 -0.68
N THR A 8 8.48 0.36 -0.47
CA THR A 8 8.89 0.71 0.89
C THR A 8 7.78 1.56 1.51
N MET A 9 7.01 1.00 2.47
CA MET A 9 6.09 1.77 3.32
C MET A 9 6.89 2.73 4.22
N THR A 10 7.49 3.77 3.65
CA THR A 10 8.20 4.80 4.41
C THR A 10 7.17 5.74 5.01
N GLY A 11 6.59 5.34 6.14
CA GLY A 11 5.64 6.21 6.81
C GLY A 11 4.84 5.60 7.94
N LYS A 12 5.44 4.81 8.85
CA LYS A 12 4.86 4.68 10.19
C LYS A 12 4.96 6.05 10.85
N LYS A 13 3.85 6.80 10.86
CA LYS A 13 3.76 8.02 11.66
C LYS A 13 3.90 7.58 13.11
N ASN A 14 4.87 8.12 13.85
CA ASN A 14 4.92 7.97 15.30
C ASN A 14 3.82 8.84 15.90
N CYS A 15 2.58 8.38 15.74
CA CYS A 15 1.45 8.86 16.52
C CYS A 15 1.37 7.99 17.77
N THR A 16 1.14 8.62 18.93
CA THR A 16 1.12 7.97 20.25
C THR A 16 0.00 6.92 20.38
N THR A 17 -0.96 6.94 19.45
CA THR A 17 -2.06 5.98 19.31
C THR A 17 -1.94 5.16 18.03
N PRO A 18 -2.31 3.86 18.03
CA PRO A 18 -2.43 3.09 16.81
C PRO A 18 -3.54 3.66 15.89
N ASP A 19 -3.18 4.11 14.69
CA ASP A 19 -4.12 4.69 13.69
C ASP A 19 -4.87 3.61 12.90
N GLY A 20 -5.57 2.71 13.60
CA GLY A 20 -6.33 1.62 12.98
C GLY A 20 -7.56 1.18 13.79
N ILE A 21 -8.64 0.88 13.08
CA ILE A 21 -9.89 0.36 13.64
C ILE A 21 -10.09 -1.07 13.12
N VAL A 22 -10.44 -1.97 14.03
CA VAL A 22 -10.85 -3.35 13.72
C VAL A 22 -12.29 -3.56 14.16
N ILE A 23 -13.14 -4.06 13.26
CA ILE A 23 -14.53 -4.41 13.56
C ILE A 23 -14.71 -5.90 13.30
N VAL A 24 -15.21 -6.62 14.31
CA VAL A 24 -15.54 -8.05 14.20
C VAL A 24 -17.06 -8.19 14.18
N LEU A 25 -17.57 -8.77 13.10
CA LEU A 25 -18.99 -9.07 12.94
C LEU A 25 -19.32 -10.45 13.52
N GLN A 26 -20.56 -10.67 13.97
CA GLN A 26 -20.98 -11.95 14.57
C GLN A 26 -20.88 -13.15 13.60
N ASN A 27 -20.85 -12.90 12.28
CA ASN A 27 -20.65 -13.92 11.24
C ASN A 27 -19.16 -14.29 11.03
N GLY A 28 -18.24 -13.73 11.83
CA GLY A 28 -16.80 -13.98 11.72
C GLY A 28 -16.06 -13.10 10.70
N THR A 29 -16.74 -12.18 10.00
CA THR A 29 -16.07 -11.23 9.11
C THR A 29 -15.34 -10.16 9.90
N VAL A 30 -14.10 -9.85 9.51
CA VAL A 30 -13.26 -8.83 10.13
C VAL A 30 -13.00 -7.70 9.15
N TRP A 31 -13.28 -6.47 9.59
CA TRP A 31 -13.00 -5.25 8.82
C TRP A 31 -11.83 -4.53 9.45
N ILE A 32 -10.87 -4.10 8.62
CA ILE A 32 -9.67 -3.41 9.07
C ILE A 32 -9.57 -2.10 8.29
N ASN A 33 -9.61 -0.97 9.00
CA ASN A 33 -9.39 0.35 8.42
C ASN A 33 -8.18 0.98 9.10
N HIS A 34 -7.14 1.31 8.33
CA HIS A 34 -5.91 1.88 8.87
C HIS A 34 -5.36 2.95 7.92
N ARG A 35 -4.73 3.98 8.50
CA ARG A 35 -4.18 5.09 7.73
C ARG A 35 -2.74 4.79 7.32
N LEU A 36 -2.49 4.70 6.02
CA LEU A 36 -1.15 4.48 5.47
C LEU A 36 -0.58 5.75 4.84
N SER A 37 0.73 5.95 5.03
CA SER A 37 1.55 6.91 4.28
C SER A 37 2.55 6.11 3.45
N VAL A 38 2.28 5.99 2.16
CA VAL A 38 3.06 5.13 1.25
C VAL A 38 3.93 6.00 0.34
N LYS A 39 5.18 5.59 0.14
CA LYS A 39 6.00 6.07 -0.98
C LYS A 39 6.22 4.91 -1.93
N SER A 40 5.67 5.02 -3.13
CA SER A 40 5.87 4.04 -4.19
C SER A 40 6.82 4.58 -5.26
N PRO A 41 7.57 3.71 -5.96
CA PRO A 41 8.28 4.13 -7.16
C PRO A 41 7.27 4.60 -8.22
N CYS A 42 7.59 5.67 -8.92
CA CYS A 42 6.86 6.11 -10.11
C CYS A 42 7.84 6.53 -11.18
N ASN A 43 7.65 6.01 -12.39
CA ASN A 43 8.45 6.37 -13.56
C ASN A 43 7.85 7.62 -14.21
N LEU A 44 8.59 8.72 -14.17
CA LEU A 44 8.16 10.00 -14.72
C LEU A 44 8.74 10.17 -16.13
N ASP A 45 7.90 10.59 -17.07
CA ASP A 45 8.33 10.99 -18.41
C ASP A 45 8.31 12.52 -18.54
N LEU A 46 9.49 13.13 -18.51
CA LEU A 46 9.65 14.60 -18.43
C LEU A 46 9.93 15.26 -19.79
N ARG A 47 9.71 14.55 -20.91
CA ARG A 47 10.02 15.06 -22.25
C ARG A 47 9.20 16.28 -22.69
N GLN A 48 8.03 16.49 -22.07
CA GLN A 48 7.10 17.59 -22.40
C GLN A 48 6.94 18.62 -21.27
N PHE A 49 7.90 18.69 -20.35
CA PHE A 49 7.83 19.62 -19.23
C PHE A 49 7.60 21.09 -19.69
N PRO A 50 6.68 21.86 -19.07
CA PRO A 50 5.87 21.55 -17.88
C PRO A 50 4.47 21.01 -18.17
N PHE A 51 4.18 20.59 -19.41
CA PHE A 51 2.86 20.13 -19.87
C PHE A 51 2.80 18.61 -20.09
N ASP A 52 3.65 17.86 -19.39
CA ASP A 52 3.67 16.40 -19.38
C ASP A 52 2.50 15.81 -18.56
N VAL A 53 2.16 14.55 -18.85
CA VAL A 53 1.14 13.79 -18.12
C VAL A 53 1.82 12.66 -17.37
N GLN A 54 1.58 12.57 -16.06
CA GLN A 54 2.17 11.56 -15.20
C GLN A 54 1.14 10.52 -14.77
N SER A 55 1.45 9.24 -14.98
CA SER A 55 0.61 8.11 -14.56
C SER A 55 1.41 7.18 -13.65
N CYS A 56 1.02 7.11 -12.38
CA CYS A 56 1.69 6.29 -11.37
C CYS A 56 0.78 5.14 -10.93
N ILE A 57 1.30 3.91 -10.92
CA ILE A 57 0.56 2.72 -10.49
C ILE A 57 1.01 2.34 -9.08
N LEU A 58 0.04 2.12 -8.20
CA LEU A 58 0.26 1.54 -6.87
C LEU A 58 -0.09 0.05 -6.91
N ILE A 59 0.86 -0.79 -6.52
CA ILE A 59 0.68 -2.25 -6.44
C ILE A 59 0.72 -2.64 -4.96
N LEU A 60 -0.33 -3.30 -4.49
CA LEU A 60 -0.47 -3.80 -3.12
C LEU A 60 -0.58 -5.32 -3.17
N GLU A 61 0.32 -6.02 -2.49
CA GLU A 61 0.36 -7.48 -2.48
C GLU A 61 0.73 -8.02 -1.10
N SER A 62 0.26 -9.22 -0.79
CA SER A 62 0.68 -9.96 0.38
C SER A 62 2.16 -10.29 0.30
N TYR A 63 2.91 -9.99 1.36
CA TYR A 63 4.34 -10.29 1.42
C TYR A 63 4.60 -11.80 1.50
N SER A 64 3.81 -12.50 2.32
CA SER A 64 4.06 -13.89 2.69
C SER A 64 3.23 -14.91 1.93
N HIS A 65 2.09 -14.50 1.39
CA HIS A 65 1.08 -15.38 0.80
C HIS A 65 1.00 -15.21 -0.71
N ASN A 66 0.82 -16.33 -1.41
CA ASN A 66 0.61 -16.34 -2.87
C ASN A 66 -0.88 -16.16 -3.20
N ALA A 67 -1.23 -16.12 -4.48
CA ALA A 67 -2.62 -16.00 -4.93
C ALA A 67 -3.48 -17.27 -4.70
N GLU A 68 -2.90 -18.39 -4.26
CA GLU A 68 -3.62 -19.65 -3.99
C GLU A 68 -3.97 -19.77 -2.49
N GLU A 69 -3.20 -19.11 -1.63
CA GLU A 69 -3.37 -19.09 -0.17
C GLU A 69 -4.33 -17.98 0.30
N VAL A 70 -4.67 -17.03 -0.57
CA VAL A 70 -5.45 -15.82 -0.27
C VAL A 70 -6.76 -15.82 -1.04
#